data_AF-A0A3C0A650-F1
#
_entry.id   AF-A0A3C0A650-F1
#
_cell.length_a   1.000
_cell.length_b   1.000
_cell.length_c   1.000
_cell.angle_alpha   90.00
_cell.angle_beta   90.00
_cell.angle_gamma   90.00
#
_symmetry.space_group_name_H-M   'P 1'
#
loop_
_entity.id
_entity.type
_entity.pdbx_description
1 polymer ?
#
loop_
_entity_poly.entity_id
_entity_poly.type
_entity_poly.pdbx_seq_one_letter_code
_entity_poly.pdbx_strand_id
1 'polypeptide(L)'
;YLNQNIVSYTKALLEKLPPELSVLHFVNSGSEATELALRMAKTITGQKNMLAIQVGYHGNTTAAMGVSSYKFDSKGGGSKPEHTHILPLPDSYRGLHTKGNDVGAAYGNYAQQHIDRLAL
;
A
#
# COMPACT_ATOMS: atom_id res chain seq x y z
N TYR A 1 15.64 -21.53 -13.64
CA TYR A 1 14.63 -20.71 -12.94
C TYR A 1 13.95 -21.46 -11.82
N LEU A 2 13.52 -22.73 -12.00
CA LEU A 2 13.07 -23.56 -10.88
C LEU A 2 14.26 -24.33 -10.26
N ASN A 3 14.42 -24.26 -8.93
CA ASN A 3 15.38 -25.06 -8.18
C ASN A 3 14.73 -25.57 -6.87
N GLN A 4 15.33 -26.56 -6.21
CA GLN A 4 14.72 -27.12 -4.98
C GLN A 4 14.67 -26.10 -3.84
N ASN A 5 15.62 -25.18 -3.77
CA ASN A 5 15.69 -24.18 -2.71
C ASN A 5 14.46 -23.26 -2.72
N ILE A 6 14.04 -22.78 -3.90
CA ILE A 6 12.87 -21.90 -4.01
C ILE A 6 11.58 -22.63 -3.65
N VAL A 7 11.46 -23.93 -3.98
CA VAL A 7 10.29 -24.75 -3.63
C VAL A 7 10.23 -25.00 -2.13
N SER A 8 11.34 -25.41 -1.51
CA SER A 8 11.41 -25.63 -0.05
C SER A 8 11.15 -24.34 0.72
N TYR A 9 11.72 -23.22 0.28
CA TYR A 9 11.48 -21.91 0.89
C TYR A 9 10.01 -21.47 0.74
N THR A 10 9.40 -21.67 -0.42
CA THR A 10 7.98 -21.38 -0.67
C THR A 10 7.10 -22.14 0.34
N LYS A 11 7.33 -23.45 0.51
CA LYS A 11 6.55 -24.28 1.45
C LYS A 11 6.70 -23.77 2.88
N ALA A 12 7.93 -23.56 3.33
CA ALA A 12 8.21 -23.08 4.69
C ALA A 12 7.60 -21.69 4.96
N LEU A 13 7.57 -20.81 3.96
CA LEU A 13 6.97 -19.48 4.10
C LEU A 13 5.44 -19.56 4.13
N LEU A 14 4.82 -20.39 3.27
CA LEU A 14 3.37 -20.58 3.26
C LEU A 14 2.83 -21.13 4.58
N GLU A 15 3.59 -21.98 5.28
CA GLU A 15 3.23 -22.48 6.63
C GLU A 15 3.15 -21.37 7.70
N LYS A 16 3.70 -20.17 7.43
CA LYS A 16 3.66 -19.02 8.33
C LYS A 16 2.56 -18.02 7.99
N LEU A 17 1.88 -18.22 6.86
CA LEU A 17 0.85 -17.32 6.36
C LEU A 17 -0.54 -17.93 6.59
N PRO A 18 -1.58 -17.10 6.71
CA PRO A 18 -2.96 -17.59 6.73
C PRO A 18 -3.31 -18.27 5.39
N PRO A 19 -4.25 -19.24 5.37
CA PRO A 19 -4.53 -20.08 4.21
C PRO A 19 -5.00 -19.30 2.97
N GLU A 20 -5.54 -18.10 3.15
CA GLU A 20 -5.93 -17.18 2.07
C GLU A 20 -4.72 -16.64 1.29
N LEU A 21 -3.52 -16.63 1.90
CA LEU A 21 -2.27 -16.20 1.27
C LEU A 21 -1.46 -17.42 0.80
N SER A 22 -1.94 -18.07 -0.25
CA SER A 22 -1.44 -19.38 -0.72
C SER A 22 -0.50 -19.34 -1.93
N VAL A 23 -0.28 -18.17 -2.53
CA VAL A 23 0.56 -17.99 -3.74
C VAL A 23 1.65 -16.95 -3.51
N LEU A 24 2.90 -17.30 -3.83
CA LEU A 24 4.05 -16.41 -3.70
C LEU A 24 4.66 -16.07 -5.06
N HIS A 25 4.88 -14.77 -5.29
CA HIS A 25 5.67 -14.26 -6.40
C HIS A 25 6.97 -13.68 -5.86
N PHE A 26 8.11 -14.29 -6.18
CA PHE A 26 9.41 -13.79 -5.77
C PHE A 26 9.90 -12.70 -6.72
N VAL A 27 10.37 -11.61 -6.12
CA VAL A 27 10.98 -10.45 -6.77
C VAL A 27 12.23 -10.07 -6.00
N ASN A 28 13.07 -9.21 -6.58
CA ASN A 28 14.40 -8.90 -6.07
C ASN A 28 14.40 -7.76 -5.05
N SER A 29 13.33 -6.95 -5.00
CA SER A 29 13.25 -5.82 -4.08
C SER A 29 11.83 -5.52 -3.63
N GLY A 30 11.70 -4.75 -2.54
CA GLY A 30 10.41 -4.22 -2.11
C GLY A 30 9.75 -3.29 -3.12
N SER A 31 10.53 -2.55 -3.94
CA SER A 31 9.96 -1.70 -4.99
C SER A 31 9.30 -2.55 -6.09
N GLU A 32 9.94 -3.64 -6.50
CA GLU A 32 9.36 -4.59 -7.46
C GLU A 32 8.11 -5.28 -6.89
N ALA A 33 8.11 -5.58 -5.59
CA ALA A 33 6.94 -6.16 -4.91
C ALA A 33 5.76 -5.18 -4.94
N THR A 34 6.00 -3.91 -4.62
CA THR A 34 4.99 -2.84 -4.70
C THR A 34 4.47 -2.66 -6.13
N GLU A 35 5.34 -2.60 -7.14
CA GLU A 35 4.95 -2.49 -8.55
C GLU A 35 4.03 -3.65 -8.97
N LEU A 36 4.41 -4.89 -8.62
CA LEU A 36 3.62 -6.06 -8.94
C LEU A 36 2.26 -6.03 -8.23
N ALA A 37 2.23 -5.67 -6.95
CA ALA A 37 0.99 -5.54 -6.18
C ALA A 37 0.06 -4.47 -6.78
N LEU A 38 0.58 -3.28 -7.10
CA LEU A 38 -0.19 -2.21 -7.75
C LEU A 38 -0.70 -2.63 -9.13
N ARG A 39 0.11 -3.37 -9.90
CA ARG A 39 -0.31 -3.92 -11.20
C ARG A 39 -1.43 -4.94 -11.02
N MET A 40 -1.29 -5.90 -10.11
CA MET A 40 -2.30 -6.92 -9.85
C MET A 40 -3.62 -6.28 -9.40
N ALA A 41 -3.57 -5.30 -8.50
CA ALA A 41 -4.76 -4.56 -8.05
C ALA A 41 -5.47 -3.85 -9.22
N LYS A 42 -4.73 -3.14 -10.08
CA LYS A 42 -5.30 -2.51 -11.29
C LYS A 42 -5.90 -3.53 -12.25
N THR A 43 -5.21 -4.65 -12.47
CA THR A 43 -5.65 -5.70 -13.40
C THR A 43 -6.93 -6.37 -12.94
N ILE A 44 -7.07 -6.70 -11.64
CA ILE A 44 -8.25 -7.41 -11.14
C ILE A 44 -9.46 -6.48 -10.96
N THR A 45 -9.23 -5.23 -10.55
CA THR A 45 -10.33 -4.30 -10.24
C THR A 45 -10.72 -3.39 -11.40
N GLY A 46 -9.83 -3.18 -12.38
CA GLY A 46 -9.97 -2.15 -13.41
C GLY A 46 -9.80 -0.71 -12.89
N GLN A 47 -9.58 -0.53 -11.58
CA GLN A 47 -9.50 0.79 -10.94
C GLN A 47 -8.15 1.45 -11.18
N LYS A 48 -8.15 2.77 -11.35
CA LYS A 48 -6.93 3.59 -11.43
C LYS A 48 -6.58 4.27 -10.12
N ASN A 49 -7.60 4.53 -9.29
CA ASN A 49 -7.46 5.20 -8.01
C ASN A 49 -6.71 4.30 -7.01
N MET A 50 -5.73 4.90 -6.33
CA MET A 50 -4.94 4.25 -5.27
C MET A 50 -5.01 5.11 -4.02
N LEU A 51 -5.30 4.48 -2.88
CA LEU A 51 -5.18 5.13 -1.57
C LEU A 51 -3.84 4.72 -0.94
N ALA A 52 -3.12 5.70 -0.40
CA ALA A 52 -1.89 5.47 0.35
C ALA A 52 -1.87 6.33 1.62
N ILE A 53 -1.02 5.99 2.58
CA ILE A 53 -0.96 6.69 3.87
C ILE A 53 0.13 7.76 3.82
N GLN A 54 -0.14 8.91 4.46
CA GLN A 54 0.82 10.00 4.62
C GLN A 54 2.12 9.47 5.25
N VAL A 55 3.25 10.07 4.88
CA VAL A 55 4.62 9.68 5.23
C VAL A 55 5.03 8.28 4.77
N GLY A 56 4.17 7.57 4.02
CA GLY A 56 4.46 6.26 3.46
C GLY A 56 5.60 6.27 2.45
N TYR A 57 6.44 5.23 2.53
CA TYR A 57 7.49 4.92 1.56
C TYR A 57 7.29 3.50 1.04
N HIS A 58 7.02 3.37 -0.25
CA HIS A 58 6.69 2.10 -0.89
C HIS A 58 7.72 1.67 -1.95
N GLY A 59 8.81 2.42 -2.10
CA GLY A 59 9.91 2.11 -3.01
C GLY A 59 10.38 3.31 -3.82
N ASN A 60 11.29 3.05 -4.76
CA ASN A 60 11.95 4.07 -5.58
C ASN A 60 11.72 3.90 -7.10
N THR A 61 10.89 2.93 -7.50
CA THR A 61 10.41 2.81 -8.89
C THR A 61 9.23 3.75 -9.15
N THR A 62 8.88 3.97 -10.40
CA THR A 62 7.90 4.99 -10.80
C THR A 62 6.53 4.82 -10.13
N ALA A 63 5.91 3.62 -10.17
CA ALA A 63 4.59 3.44 -9.57
C ALA A 63 4.66 3.40 -8.04
N ALA A 64 5.73 2.84 -7.49
CA ALA A 64 5.98 2.83 -6.04
C ALA A 64 6.15 4.24 -5.47
N MET A 65 6.91 5.11 -6.15
CA MET A 65 7.01 6.53 -5.80
C MET A 65 5.68 7.25 -5.95
N GLY A 66 4.88 6.86 -6.95
CA GLY A 66 3.54 7.42 -7.16
C GLY A 66 2.60 7.27 -5.96
N VAL A 67 2.79 6.22 -5.14
CA VAL A 67 2.03 6.01 -3.88
C VAL A 67 2.84 6.35 -2.62
N SER A 68 4.02 6.96 -2.74
CA SER A 68 4.89 7.30 -1.61
C SER A 68 4.80 8.78 -1.26
N SER A 69 3.91 9.15 -0.33
CA SER A 69 3.71 10.55 0.08
C SER A 69 5.00 11.24 0.52
N TYR A 70 5.88 10.50 1.21
CA TYR A 70 7.20 10.99 1.63
C TYR A 70 8.00 11.63 0.48
N LYS A 71 7.84 11.16 -0.76
CA LYS A 71 8.63 11.63 -1.91
C LYS A 71 8.10 12.93 -2.50
N PHE A 72 6.80 13.05 -2.73
CA PHE A 72 6.22 14.27 -3.34
C PHE A 72 5.83 15.34 -2.32
N ASP A 73 5.69 15.01 -1.03
CA ASP A 73 5.49 16.00 0.04
C ASP A 73 6.82 16.69 0.44
N SER A 74 7.97 16.13 0.03
CA SER A 74 9.28 16.68 0.36
C SER A 74 9.65 17.90 -0.49
N LYS A 75 10.52 18.78 0.05
CA LYS A 75 11.06 19.92 -0.71
C LYS A 75 11.83 19.42 -1.94
N GLY A 76 11.35 19.77 -3.14
CA GLY A 76 11.91 19.29 -4.41
C GLY A 76 11.28 17.99 -4.92
N GLY A 77 10.27 17.46 -4.23
CA GLY A 77 9.43 16.38 -4.73
C GLY A 77 8.62 16.80 -5.96
N GLY A 78 8.30 15.84 -6.82
CA GLY A 78 7.35 16.04 -7.93
C GLY A 78 5.92 16.24 -7.44
N SER A 79 4.97 16.43 -8.34
CA SER A 79 3.55 16.47 -7.97
C SER A 79 3.02 15.08 -7.59
N LYS A 80 2.12 15.03 -6.61
CA LYS A 80 1.32 13.84 -6.33
C LYS A 80 0.55 13.43 -7.60
N PRO A 81 0.58 12.16 -8.02
CA PRO A 81 -0.22 11.70 -9.16
C PRO A 81 -1.72 11.96 -8.98
N GLU A 82 -2.43 12.19 -10.09
CA GLU A 82 -3.86 12.49 -10.12
C GLU A 82 -4.69 11.41 -9.38
N HIS A 83 -4.46 10.15 -9.73
CA HIS A 83 -5.21 9.01 -9.17
C HIS A 83 -4.64 8.49 -7.84
N THR A 84 -3.71 9.20 -7.20
CA THR A 84 -3.22 8.84 -5.86
C THR A 84 -3.87 9.72 -4.82
N HIS A 85 -4.50 9.10 -3.83
CA HIS A 85 -5.22 9.75 -2.74
C HIS A 85 -4.49 9.45 -1.43
N ILE A 86 -4.14 10.49 -0.68
CA ILE A 86 -3.37 10.33 0.56
C ILE A 86 -4.30 10.43 1.77
N LEU A 87 -4.35 9.35 2.54
CA LEU A 87 -4.98 9.29 3.84
C LEU A 87 -4.02 9.80 4.91
N PRO A 88 -4.52 10.48 5.97
CA PRO A 88 -3.67 10.94 7.05
C PRO A 88 -3.01 9.77 7.77
N LEU A 89 -1.82 9.99 8.31
CA LEU A 89 -1.15 9.00 9.16
C LEU A 89 -2.03 8.70 10.39
N PRO A 90 -2.37 7.41 10.67
CA PRO A 90 -3.09 7.03 11.87
C PRO A 90 -2.19 7.13 13.11
N ASP A 91 -1.99 8.35 13.59
CA ASP A 91 -1.18 8.67 14.77
C ASP A 91 -2.08 9.15 15.91
N SER A 92 -2.22 8.33 16.95
CA SER A 92 -3.03 8.64 18.14
C SER A 92 -2.44 9.74 19.02
N TYR A 93 -1.18 10.12 18.82
CA TYR A 93 -0.50 11.14 19.60
C TYR A 93 -0.49 12.51 18.90
N ARG A 94 -0.11 12.57 17.61
CA ARG A 94 0.02 13.84 16.85
C ARG A 94 -0.79 13.89 15.56
N GLY A 95 -1.61 12.89 15.30
CA GLY A 95 -2.38 12.79 14.06
C GLY A 95 -3.66 13.62 14.06
N LEU A 96 -4.46 13.43 13.01
CA LEU A 96 -5.75 14.08 12.83
C LEU A 96 -6.77 13.69 13.92
N HIS A 97 -6.77 12.42 14.33
CA HIS A 97 -7.66 11.91 15.38
C HIS A 97 -6.81 11.46 16.57
N THR A 98 -6.88 12.21 17.68
CA THR A 98 -6.07 11.98 18.89
C THR A 98 -6.92 11.87 20.16
N LYS A 99 -8.23 12.05 20.04
CA LYS A 99 -9.18 12.06 21.17
C LYS A 99 -10.31 11.07 20.92
N GLY A 100 -10.74 10.40 21.98
CA GLY A 100 -11.84 9.43 21.95
C GLY A 100 -11.40 8.03 22.35
N ASN A 101 -12.37 7.14 22.56
CA ASN A 101 -12.12 5.77 23.02
C ASN A 101 -11.65 4.84 21.89
N ASP A 102 -11.92 5.18 20.62
CA ASP A 102 -11.52 4.39 19.46
C ASP A 102 -11.02 5.28 18.32
N VAL A 103 -9.75 5.65 18.41
CA VAL A 103 -9.05 6.43 17.38
C VAL A 103 -8.92 5.64 16.07
N GLY A 104 -8.76 4.31 16.14
CA GLY A 104 -8.62 3.45 14.97
C GLY A 104 -9.86 3.48 14.09
N ALA A 105 -11.04 3.36 14.70
CA ALA A 105 -12.32 3.47 13.99
C ALA A 105 -12.50 4.85 13.32
N ALA A 106 -12.04 5.93 13.96
CA ALA A 106 -12.12 7.26 13.35
C ALA A 106 -11.31 7.35 12.03
N TYR A 107 -10.09 6.81 12.02
CA TYR A 107 -9.28 6.73 10.80
C TYR A 107 -9.88 5.78 9.75
N GLY A 108 -10.46 4.65 10.17
CA GLY A 108 -11.17 3.73 9.28
C GLY A 108 -12.37 4.40 8.60
N ASN A 109 -13.18 5.13 9.36
CA ASN A 109 -14.30 5.90 8.82
C ASN A 109 -13.85 6.99 7.86
N TYR A 110 -12.72 7.65 8.15
CA TYR A 110 -12.13 8.62 7.23
C TYR A 110 -11.75 7.96 5.89
N ALA A 111 -11.12 6.78 5.93
CA ALA A 111 -10.81 6.03 4.71
C ALA A 111 -12.08 5.65 3.93
N GLN A 112 -13.13 5.18 4.62
CA GLN A 112 -14.41 4.84 4.00
C GLN A 112 -15.05 6.03 3.26
N GLN A 113 -15.08 7.21 3.89
CA GLN A 113 -15.59 8.44 3.26
C GLN A 113 -14.85 8.81 1.97
N HIS A 114 -13.54 8.56 1.91
CA HIS A 114 -12.76 8.76 0.69
C HIS A 114 -13.10 7.72 -0.38
N ILE A 115 -13.27 6.45 -0.01
CA ILE A 115 -13.69 5.39 -0.92
C ILE A 115 -15.05 5.73 -1.53
N ASP A 116 -16.03 6.10 -0.69
CA ASP A 116 -17.39 6.41 -1.14
C ASP A 116 -17.42 7.59 -2.11
N ARG A 117 -16.58 8.62 -1.88
CA ARG A 117 -16.45 9.78 -2.78
C ARG A 117 -15.89 9.41 -4.15
N LEU A 118 -15.00 8.42 -4.21
CA LEU A 118 -14.35 7.97 -5.45
C LEU A 118 -15.20 6.95 -6.23
N ALA A 119 -16.24 6.40 -5.60
CA ALA A 119 -17.18 5.47 -6.22
C ALA A 119 -18.36 6.15 -6.93
N LEU A 120 -18.53 7.47 -6.72
CA LEU A 120 -19.48 8.35 -7.43
C LEU A 120 -18.86 8.89 -8.72
#